data_AF-A0A2G9MDM0-F1
#
_entry.id   AF-A0A2G9MDM0-F1
#
_cell.length_a   1.000
_cell.length_b   1.000
_cell.length_c   1.000
_cell.angle_alpha   90.00
_cell.angle_beta   90.00
_cell.angle_gamma   90.00
#
_symmetry.space_group_name_H-M   'P 1'
#
loop_
_entity.id
_entity.type
_entity.pdbx_description
1 polymer ?
#
loop_
_entity_poly.entity_id
_entity_poly.type
_entity_poly.pdbx_seq_one_letter_code
_entity_poly.pdbx_strand_id
1 'polypeptide(L)'
;MIEKNTMFRVFAEKADKFSISVVRRDCEEEAIKFMGYKEILAITGVRGGGKTYLMYLLMKHLADKGVPGNNILYLNFEDERLALLEPSDLERLCSWFLEFSNASGKLYFFLDEIQNVPIWEKWLSRMYEKVKFVISGSNSRLLSSEIATALTGRSVELTIYPFSFKEFVYLKEGSLPKLAETYRAEVLARVSRHFQEYIEVGGFPEVLMYGKKDLLQEYYKAILLRDIIRRYAIRRKDHIERISLYLM
;
A
#
# COMPACT_ATOMS: atom_id res chain seq x y z
N MET A 1 -24.57 4.49 8.83
CA MET A 1 -25.00 4.51 7.41
C MET A 1 -24.60 5.85 6.83
N ILE A 2 -23.65 5.83 5.89
CA ILE A 2 -23.11 7.04 5.27
C ILE A 2 -24.08 7.63 4.25
N GLU A 3 -24.12 8.95 4.15
CA GLU A 3 -24.90 9.62 3.12
C GLU A 3 -24.25 9.46 1.74
N LYS A 4 -25.08 9.17 0.72
CA LYS A 4 -24.63 9.02 -0.67
C LYS A 4 -23.89 10.25 -1.20
N ASN A 5 -24.34 11.45 -0.83
CA ASN A 5 -23.69 12.70 -1.23
C ASN A 5 -22.26 12.80 -0.67
N THR A 6 -22.02 12.31 0.55
CA THR A 6 -20.68 12.22 1.14
C THR A 6 -19.81 11.29 0.32
N MET A 7 -20.32 10.11 -0.08
CA MET A 7 -19.59 9.19 -0.94
C MET A 7 -19.21 9.79 -2.30
N PHE A 8 -20.11 10.55 -2.93
CA PHE A 8 -19.84 11.19 -4.21
C PHE A 8 -18.73 12.25 -4.10
N ARG A 9 -18.67 13.00 -3.00
CA ARG A 9 -17.56 13.93 -2.72
C ARG A 9 -16.22 13.19 -2.58
N VAL A 10 -16.21 12.07 -1.84
CA VAL A 10 -15.02 11.21 -1.70
C VAL A 10 -14.60 10.63 -3.06
N PHE A 11 -15.54 10.33 -3.96
CA PHE A 11 -15.21 9.87 -5.31
C PHE A 11 -14.55 10.94 -6.18
N ALA A 12 -15.03 12.20 -6.10
CA ALA A 12 -14.54 13.30 -6.92
C ALA A 12 -13.09 13.71 -6.64
N GLU A 13 -12.61 13.64 -5.38
CA GLU A 13 -11.27 14.08 -4.97
C GLU A 13 -10.10 13.22 -5.50
N LYS A 14 -10.37 12.19 -6.31
CA LYS A 14 -9.35 11.24 -6.78
C LYS A 14 -8.67 11.62 -8.07
N ALA A 15 -9.28 12.48 -8.89
CA ALA A 15 -8.76 12.78 -10.23
C ALA A 15 -7.33 13.34 -10.18
N ASP A 16 -6.97 14.06 -9.12
CA ASP A 16 -5.67 14.74 -8.99
C ASP A 16 -4.52 13.82 -8.52
N LYS A 17 -4.82 12.64 -7.97
CA LYS A 17 -3.78 11.73 -7.44
C LYS A 17 -3.02 10.96 -8.52
N PHE A 18 -3.50 10.95 -9.76
CA PHE A 18 -2.83 10.32 -10.90
C PHE A 18 -1.55 11.07 -11.35
N SER A 19 -1.35 12.30 -10.89
CA SER A 19 -0.22 13.16 -11.27
C SER A 19 1.01 13.02 -10.36
N ILE A 20 0.98 12.13 -9.36
CA ILE A 20 2.11 11.93 -8.44
C ILE A 20 3.28 11.31 -9.21
N SER A 21 4.47 11.93 -9.10
CA SER A 21 5.72 11.30 -9.56
C SER A 21 5.97 10.07 -8.70
N VAL A 22 5.69 8.89 -9.24
CA VAL A 22 5.88 7.64 -8.51
C VAL A 22 7.18 6.97 -8.94
N VAL A 23 7.97 6.58 -7.95
CA VAL A 23 9.26 5.92 -8.14
C VAL A 23 9.02 4.43 -8.39
N ARG A 24 9.67 3.86 -9.41
CA ARG A 24 9.61 2.43 -9.75
C ARG A 24 9.94 1.58 -8.53
N ARG A 25 9.19 0.49 -8.34
CA ARG A 25 9.43 -0.51 -7.29
C ARG A 25 9.93 -1.82 -7.88
N ASP A 26 10.81 -2.53 -7.18
CA ASP A 26 11.27 -3.87 -7.60
C ASP A 26 10.09 -4.86 -7.67
N CYS A 27 9.11 -4.73 -6.75
CA CYS A 27 7.90 -5.56 -6.71
C CYS A 27 6.85 -5.21 -7.78
N GLU A 28 7.06 -4.17 -8.59
CA GLU A 28 6.06 -3.66 -9.54
C GLU A 28 5.70 -4.67 -10.62
N GLU A 29 6.69 -5.40 -11.14
CA GLU A 29 6.47 -6.42 -12.18
C GLU A 29 5.58 -7.57 -11.67
N GLU A 30 5.82 -8.00 -10.44
CA GLU A 30 5.02 -9.02 -9.77
C GLU A 30 3.60 -8.51 -9.47
N ALA A 31 3.48 -7.28 -8.99
CA ALA A 31 2.19 -6.64 -8.76
C ALA A 31 1.37 -6.53 -10.05
N ILE A 32 2.00 -6.12 -11.16
CA ILE A 32 1.36 -6.04 -12.49
C ILE A 32 0.94 -7.43 -12.98
N LYS A 33 1.77 -8.46 -12.76
CA LYS A 33 1.40 -9.85 -13.07
C LYS A 33 0.14 -10.26 -12.31
N PHE A 34 0.08 -10.00 -11.01
CA PHE A 34 -1.11 -10.28 -10.18
C PHE A 34 -2.33 -9.45 -10.57
N MET A 35 -2.16 -8.25 -11.15
CA MET A 35 -3.27 -7.49 -11.73
C MET A 35 -3.95 -8.22 -12.89
N GLY A 36 -3.22 -9.08 -13.62
CA GLY A 36 -3.77 -9.91 -14.69
C GLY A 36 -4.64 -11.09 -14.20
N TYR A 37 -4.55 -11.43 -12.92
CA TYR A 37 -5.30 -12.54 -12.32
C TYR A 37 -6.70 -12.12 -11.89
N LYS A 38 -7.61 -13.08 -11.71
CA LYS A 38 -8.98 -12.80 -11.23
C LYS A 38 -9.02 -12.52 -9.73
N GLU A 39 -8.06 -13.09 -9.00
CA GLU A 39 -7.93 -13.03 -7.56
C GLU A 39 -7.72 -11.59 -7.09
N ILE A 40 -8.16 -11.30 -5.87
CA ILE A 40 -7.92 -10.03 -5.18
C ILE A 40 -6.41 -9.89 -4.94
N LEU A 41 -5.82 -8.76 -5.33
CA LEU A 41 -4.44 -8.46 -4.96
C LEU A 41 -4.41 -7.81 -3.57
N ALA A 42 -3.92 -8.52 -2.57
CA ALA A 42 -3.75 -8.02 -1.21
C ALA A 42 -2.32 -7.53 -1.00
N ILE A 43 -2.14 -6.21 -0.87
CA ILE A 43 -0.85 -5.57 -0.61
C ILE A 43 -0.65 -5.44 0.91
N THR A 44 0.28 -6.20 1.46
CA THR A 44 0.63 -6.16 2.89
C THR A 44 1.99 -5.52 3.10
N GLY A 45 2.28 -5.07 4.32
CA GLY A 45 3.57 -4.49 4.66
C GLY A 45 3.47 -3.43 5.75
N VAL A 46 4.63 -3.06 6.29
CA VAL A 46 4.74 -2.10 7.40
C VAL A 46 4.10 -0.75 7.05
N ARG A 47 3.61 -0.05 8.07
CA ARG A 47 3.16 1.34 7.94
C ARG A 47 4.30 2.20 7.38
N GLY A 48 3.98 3.09 6.44
CA GLY A 48 5.00 3.87 5.73
C GLY A 48 5.80 3.11 4.66
N GLY A 49 5.59 1.80 4.45
CA GLY A 49 6.36 1.01 3.47
C GLY A 49 6.08 1.31 1.98
N GLY A 50 5.09 2.16 1.68
CA GLY A 50 4.76 2.57 0.30
C GLY A 50 3.61 1.80 -0.35
N LYS A 51 2.67 1.25 0.43
CA LYS A 51 1.53 0.47 -0.11
C LYS A 51 0.62 1.32 -1.00
N THR A 52 0.24 2.49 -0.48
CA THR A 52 -0.51 3.51 -1.22
C THR A 52 0.21 3.95 -2.49
N TYR A 53 1.53 4.11 -2.43
CA TYR A 53 2.33 4.44 -3.63
C TYR A 53 2.32 3.31 -4.66
N LEU A 54 2.39 2.04 -4.25
CA LEU A 54 2.24 0.91 -5.17
C LEU A 54 0.84 0.87 -5.81
N MET A 55 -0.21 1.17 -5.05
CA MET A 55 -1.56 1.31 -5.63
C MET A 55 -1.61 2.41 -6.69
N TYR A 56 -0.92 3.53 -6.48
CA TYR A 56 -0.84 4.63 -7.45
C TYR A 56 -0.08 4.20 -8.71
N LEU A 57 1.02 3.45 -8.59
CA LEU A 57 1.73 2.85 -9.73
C LEU A 57 0.81 1.95 -10.55
N LEU A 58 0.08 1.06 -9.88
CA LEU A 58 -0.82 0.13 -10.55
C LEU A 58 -1.98 0.84 -11.25
N MET A 59 -2.53 1.90 -10.65
CA MET A 59 -3.56 2.73 -11.30
C MET A 59 -3.01 3.46 -12.52
N LYS A 60 -1.80 4.01 -12.44
CA LYS A 60 -1.12 4.62 -13.57
C LYS A 60 -0.89 3.61 -14.69
N HIS A 61 -0.42 2.42 -14.38
CA HIS A 61 -0.24 1.34 -15.35
C HIS A 61 -1.55 0.94 -16.05
N LEU A 62 -2.68 0.93 -15.33
CA LEU A 62 -4.00 0.72 -15.94
C LEU A 62 -4.37 1.85 -16.90
N ALA A 63 -4.14 3.11 -16.51
CA ALA A 63 -4.38 4.27 -17.36
C ALA A 63 -3.51 4.25 -18.63
N ASP A 64 -2.22 3.90 -18.50
CA ASP A 64 -1.27 3.75 -19.61
C ASP A 64 -1.68 2.63 -20.58
N LYS A 65 -2.41 1.61 -20.09
CA LYS A 65 -3.04 0.55 -20.91
C LYS A 65 -4.40 0.95 -21.52
N GLY A 66 -4.83 2.19 -21.33
CA GLY A 66 -6.08 2.71 -21.86
C GLY A 66 -7.33 2.35 -21.05
N VAL A 67 -7.18 1.93 -19.78
CA VAL A 67 -8.34 1.77 -18.89
C VAL A 67 -8.92 3.16 -18.57
N PRO A 68 -10.21 3.40 -18.84
CA PRO A 68 -10.84 4.67 -18.53
C PRO A 68 -10.76 5.01 -17.04
N GLY A 69 -10.40 6.24 -16.69
CA GLY A 69 -10.28 6.67 -15.29
C GLY A 69 -11.59 6.54 -14.50
N ASN A 70 -12.74 6.67 -15.17
CA ASN A 70 -14.05 6.45 -14.55
C ASN A 70 -14.31 4.99 -14.16
N ASN A 71 -13.53 4.03 -14.65
CA ASN A 71 -13.60 2.63 -14.23
C ASN A 71 -12.71 2.31 -13.02
N ILE A 72 -11.91 3.28 -12.54
CA ILE A 72 -10.95 3.10 -11.46
C ILE A 72 -11.45 3.84 -10.22
N LEU A 73 -11.74 3.08 -9.16
CA LEU A 73 -12.08 3.63 -7.85
C LEU A 73 -10.88 3.41 -6.92
N TYR A 74 -10.27 4.47 -6.41
CA TYR A 74 -9.42 4.39 -5.21
C TYR A 74 -10.28 4.66 -3.96
N LEU A 75 -9.99 4.21 -2.75
CA LEU A 75 -10.63 4.68 -1.51
C LEU A 75 -9.64 4.48 -0.38
N ASN A 76 -9.51 5.46 0.52
CA ASN A 76 -8.72 5.31 1.73
C ASN A 76 -9.65 5.30 2.94
N PHE A 77 -9.71 4.18 3.66
CA PHE A 77 -10.58 4.02 4.82
C PHE A 77 -9.99 4.58 6.13
N GLU A 78 -8.86 5.30 6.07
CA GLU A 78 -8.45 6.24 7.13
C GLU A 78 -9.11 7.63 6.98
N ASP A 79 -9.84 7.91 5.89
CA ASP A 79 -10.60 9.15 5.72
C ASP A 79 -11.72 9.26 6.77
N GLU A 80 -11.69 10.33 7.57
CA GLU A 80 -12.65 10.56 8.66
C GLU A 80 -14.10 10.57 8.19
N ARG A 81 -14.36 10.96 6.93
CA ARG A 81 -15.72 10.96 6.35
C ARG A 81 -16.27 9.55 6.19
N LEU A 82 -15.40 8.54 6.11
CA LEU A 82 -15.73 7.12 6.00
C LEU A 82 -15.75 6.42 7.38
N ALA A 83 -15.50 7.13 8.48
CA ALA A 83 -15.41 6.52 9.81
C ALA A 83 -16.72 5.84 10.27
N LEU A 84 -17.87 6.28 9.76
CA LEU A 84 -19.20 5.74 10.07
C LEU A 84 -19.73 4.77 9.00
N LEU A 85 -18.82 4.22 8.17
CA LEU A 85 -19.17 3.30 7.11
C LEU A 85 -19.57 1.95 7.69
N GLU A 86 -20.79 1.53 7.37
CA GLU A 86 -21.34 0.25 7.80
C GLU A 86 -21.18 -0.81 6.72
N PRO A 87 -21.21 -2.11 7.05
CA PRO A 87 -21.16 -3.19 6.05
C PRO A 87 -22.23 -3.05 4.94
N SER A 88 -23.41 -2.52 5.28
CA SER A 88 -24.49 -2.25 4.30
C SER A 88 -24.12 -1.19 3.26
N ASP A 89 -23.21 -0.29 3.59
CA ASP A 89 -22.75 0.77 2.69
C ASP A 89 -21.77 0.22 1.64
N LEU A 90 -20.97 -0.80 1.99
CA LEU A 90 -20.12 -1.53 1.02
C LEU A 90 -20.96 -2.22 -0.06
N GLU A 91 -22.11 -2.80 0.31
CA GLU A 91 -23.02 -3.41 -0.67
C GLU A 91 -23.50 -2.41 -1.73
N ARG A 92 -23.63 -1.14 -1.34
CA ARG A 92 -24.08 -0.05 -2.23
C ARG A 92 -22.92 0.64 -2.94
N LEU A 93 -21.68 0.39 -2.52
CA LEU A 93 -20.51 1.07 -3.06
C LEU A 93 -20.41 0.93 -4.59
N CYS A 94 -20.66 -0.26 -5.11
CA CYS A 94 -20.59 -0.52 -6.54
C CYS A 94 -21.67 0.26 -7.33
N SER A 95 -22.92 0.26 -6.85
CA SER A 95 -24.00 0.98 -7.52
C SER A 95 -23.80 2.49 -7.44
N TRP A 96 -23.37 3.01 -6.28
CA TRP A 96 -23.02 4.42 -6.13
C TRP A 96 -21.86 4.83 -7.04
N PHE A 97 -20.83 3.99 -7.17
CA PHE A 97 -19.71 4.29 -8.06
C PHE A 97 -20.14 4.31 -9.53
N LEU A 98 -20.90 3.30 -9.97
CA LEU A 98 -21.42 3.24 -11.34
C LEU A 98 -22.31 4.45 -11.68
N GLU A 99 -23.15 4.88 -10.75
CA GLU A 99 -23.99 6.07 -10.93
C GLU A 99 -23.16 7.36 -11.01
N PHE A 100 -22.15 7.49 -10.17
CA PHE A 100 -21.28 8.67 -10.14
C PHE A 100 -20.40 8.76 -11.40
N SER A 101 -19.79 7.65 -11.81
CA SER A 101 -18.73 7.64 -12.82
C SER A 101 -19.23 7.32 -14.23
N ASN A 102 -20.47 6.84 -14.36
CA ASN A 102 -21.04 6.31 -15.61
C ASN A 102 -20.09 5.30 -16.27
N ALA A 103 -19.42 4.48 -15.46
CA ALA A 103 -18.46 3.50 -15.94
C ALA A 103 -19.14 2.36 -16.69
N SER A 104 -18.44 1.82 -17.69
CA SER A 104 -18.87 0.65 -18.44
C SER A 104 -17.73 -0.34 -18.59
N GLY A 105 -18.06 -1.64 -18.61
CA GLY A 105 -17.05 -2.70 -18.68
C GLY A 105 -16.42 -3.02 -17.32
N LYS A 106 -15.14 -3.42 -17.34
CA LYS A 106 -14.44 -3.93 -16.14
C LYS A 106 -14.10 -2.80 -15.17
N LEU A 107 -14.44 -2.99 -13.90
CA LEU A 107 -14.13 -2.06 -12.81
C LEU A 107 -12.89 -2.48 -12.02
N TYR A 108 -12.14 -1.50 -11.52
CA TYR A 108 -10.94 -1.69 -10.70
C TYR A 108 -11.04 -0.90 -9.40
N PHE A 109 -11.09 -1.59 -8.27
CA PHE A 109 -11.26 -0.97 -6.95
C PHE A 109 -9.97 -1.14 -6.13
N PHE A 110 -9.33 -0.02 -5.82
CA PHE A 110 -8.15 0.13 -4.97
C PHE A 110 -8.60 0.60 -3.59
N LEU A 111 -8.54 -0.28 -2.60
CA LEU A 111 -9.12 -0.09 -1.27
C LEU A 111 -8.00 -0.07 -0.22
N ASP A 112 -7.57 1.12 0.13
CA ASP A 112 -6.46 1.39 1.05
C ASP A 112 -6.95 1.30 2.51
N GLU A 113 -6.20 0.59 3.34
CA GLU A 113 -6.50 0.37 4.76
C GLU A 113 -7.90 -0.25 5.02
N ILE A 114 -8.31 -1.20 4.15
CA ILE A 114 -9.65 -1.82 4.16
C ILE A 114 -10.03 -2.46 5.50
N GLN A 115 -9.04 -2.87 6.32
CA GLN A 115 -9.29 -3.45 7.64
C GLN A 115 -9.92 -2.48 8.65
N ASN A 116 -10.05 -1.19 8.31
CA ASN A 116 -10.80 -0.22 9.11
C ASN A 116 -12.32 -0.36 8.93
N VAL A 117 -12.77 -1.07 7.88
CA VAL A 117 -14.19 -1.36 7.67
C VAL A 117 -14.54 -2.71 8.31
N PRO A 118 -15.67 -2.86 9.00
CA PRO A 118 -16.12 -4.17 9.48
C PRO A 118 -16.63 -5.08 8.35
N ILE A 119 -16.38 -6.39 8.44
CA ILE A 119 -17.00 -7.43 7.59
C ILE A 119 -16.75 -7.24 6.07
N TRP A 120 -15.68 -6.55 5.70
CA TRP A 120 -15.33 -6.24 4.32
C TRP A 120 -14.98 -7.49 3.49
N GLU A 121 -14.49 -8.55 4.13
CA GLU A 121 -14.02 -9.77 3.50
C GLU A 121 -15.15 -10.51 2.77
N LYS A 122 -16.31 -10.60 3.43
CA LYS A 122 -17.51 -11.26 2.86
C LYS A 122 -18.04 -10.51 1.65
N TRP A 123 -17.91 -9.19 1.65
CA TRP A 123 -18.29 -8.36 0.52
C TRP A 123 -17.33 -8.57 -0.66
N LEU A 124 -16.01 -8.52 -0.42
CA LEU A 124 -15.03 -8.80 -1.47
C LEU A 124 -15.20 -10.20 -2.08
N SER A 125 -15.39 -11.23 -1.25
CA SER A 125 -15.60 -12.60 -1.72
C SER A 125 -16.84 -12.76 -2.62
N ARG A 126 -17.83 -11.87 -2.52
CA ARG A 126 -19.01 -11.88 -3.41
C ARG A 126 -18.80 -11.08 -4.68
N MET A 127 -17.93 -10.08 -4.64
CA MET A 127 -17.76 -9.11 -5.73
C MET A 127 -16.53 -9.36 -6.61
N TYR A 128 -15.56 -10.17 -6.17
CA TYR A 128 -14.25 -10.32 -6.84
C TYR A 128 -14.32 -10.84 -8.28
N GLU A 129 -15.42 -11.51 -8.67
CA GLU A 129 -15.63 -11.94 -10.06
C GLU A 129 -16.10 -10.79 -10.97
N LYS A 130 -16.73 -9.76 -10.41
CA LYS A 130 -17.28 -8.61 -11.14
C LYS A 130 -16.31 -7.43 -11.17
N VAL A 131 -15.48 -7.30 -10.13
CA VAL A 131 -14.60 -6.16 -9.91
C VAL A 131 -13.20 -6.68 -9.61
N LYS A 132 -12.18 -6.13 -10.28
CA LYS A 132 -10.80 -6.40 -9.89
C LYS A 132 -10.47 -5.57 -8.66
N PHE A 133 -10.17 -6.24 -7.55
CA PHE A 133 -9.78 -5.59 -6.32
C PHE A 133 -8.28 -5.58 -6.12
N VAL A 134 -7.78 -4.44 -5.65
CA VAL A 134 -6.48 -4.26 -5.02
C VAL A 134 -6.75 -3.71 -3.64
N ILE A 135 -6.31 -4.39 -2.59
CA ILE A 135 -6.54 -3.96 -1.21
C ILE A 135 -5.22 -3.75 -0.50
N SER A 136 -5.18 -2.87 0.49
CA SER A 136 -4.02 -2.71 1.36
C SER A 136 -4.42 -2.81 2.82
N GLY A 137 -3.42 -3.07 3.66
CA GLY A 137 -3.55 -2.93 5.10
C GLY A 137 -2.19 -2.87 5.78
N SER A 138 -2.03 -1.94 6.72
CA SER A 138 -0.74 -1.66 7.35
C SER A 138 -0.22 -2.73 8.31
N ASN A 139 -0.96 -3.82 8.48
CA ASN A 139 -0.72 -4.81 9.51
C ASN A 139 -1.12 -6.20 9.04
N SER A 140 -0.56 -7.24 9.68
CA SER A 140 -0.99 -8.64 9.51
C SER A 140 -2.43 -8.92 9.96
N ARG A 141 -3.30 -7.90 10.08
CA ARG A 141 -4.76 -8.07 10.16
C ARG A 141 -5.29 -8.66 8.86
N LEU A 142 -4.80 -8.21 7.71
CA LEU A 142 -5.09 -8.85 6.41
C LEU A 142 -4.74 -10.35 6.39
N LEU A 143 -3.87 -10.79 7.31
CA LEU A 143 -3.41 -12.17 7.49
C LEU A 143 -4.01 -12.86 8.71
N SER A 144 -5.04 -12.26 9.33
CA SER A 144 -5.76 -12.96 10.39
C SER A 144 -6.35 -14.26 9.81
N SER A 145 -6.43 -15.30 10.65
CA SER A 145 -7.00 -16.59 10.25
C SER A 145 -8.40 -16.46 9.67
N GLU A 146 -9.20 -15.51 10.18
CA GLU A 146 -10.56 -15.23 9.70
C GLU A 146 -10.56 -14.66 8.27
N ILE A 147 -9.68 -13.69 8.00
CA ILE A 147 -9.54 -13.06 6.68
C ILE A 147 -8.97 -14.06 5.67
N ALA A 148 -7.93 -14.80 6.08
CA ALA A 148 -7.36 -15.88 5.29
C ALA A 148 -8.43 -16.91 4.92
N THR A 149 -9.29 -17.33 5.86
CA THR A 149 -10.40 -18.27 5.60
C THR A 149 -11.41 -17.69 4.61
N ALA A 150 -11.85 -16.44 4.80
CA ALA A 150 -12.85 -15.81 3.95
C ALA A 150 -12.37 -15.64 2.49
N LEU A 151 -11.08 -15.34 2.31
CA LEU A 151 -10.48 -15.07 1.00
C LEU A 151 -9.63 -16.23 0.48
N THR A 152 -9.68 -17.41 1.11
CA THR A 152 -8.89 -18.59 0.70
C THR A 152 -9.13 -18.91 -0.77
N GLY A 153 -8.04 -18.97 -1.55
CA GLY A 153 -8.09 -19.24 -3.00
C GLY A 153 -8.72 -18.12 -3.85
N ARG A 154 -9.06 -16.97 -3.25
CA ARG A 154 -9.66 -15.80 -3.93
C ARG A 154 -8.77 -14.56 -3.86
N SER A 155 -7.68 -14.61 -3.10
CA SER A 155 -6.69 -13.54 -3.03
C SER A 155 -5.27 -14.05 -3.23
N VAL A 156 -4.43 -13.22 -3.83
CA VAL A 156 -2.99 -13.36 -3.86
C VAL A 156 -2.38 -12.26 -3.01
N GLU A 157 -1.42 -12.62 -2.17
CA GLU A 157 -0.74 -11.67 -1.30
C GLU A 157 0.55 -11.18 -1.96
N LEU A 158 0.79 -9.87 -1.88
CA LEU A 158 2.06 -9.23 -2.19
C LEU A 158 2.52 -8.43 -0.97
N THR A 159 3.53 -8.94 -0.27
CA THR A 159 4.15 -8.21 0.82
C THR A 159 5.19 -7.24 0.28
N ILE A 160 5.09 -5.98 0.67
CA ILE A 160 6.08 -4.96 0.34
C ILE A 160 6.85 -4.51 1.57
N TYR A 161 8.10 -4.13 1.33
CA TYR A 161 9.00 -3.57 2.32
C TYR A 161 9.29 -2.10 1.99
N PRO A 162 9.94 -1.33 2.89
CA PRO A 162 10.59 -0.09 2.49
C PRO A 162 11.54 -0.33 1.30
N PHE A 163 11.94 0.74 0.62
CA PHE A 163 12.86 0.65 -0.51
C PHE A 163 14.10 -0.17 -0.15
N SER A 164 14.44 -1.13 -1.01
CA SER A 164 15.69 -1.86 -0.95
C SER A 164 16.86 -0.90 -1.20
N PHE A 165 18.08 -1.31 -0.82
CA PHE A 165 19.27 -0.52 -1.14
C PHE A 165 19.42 -0.28 -2.66
N LYS A 166 19.02 -1.25 -3.48
CA LYS A 166 19.01 -1.13 -4.94
C LYS A 166 18.03 -0.03 -5.39
N GLU A 167 16.81 -0.04 -4.87
CA GLU A 167 15.83 1.01 -5.19
C GLU A 167 16.29 2.38 -4.67
N PHE A 168 16.97 2.44 -3.52
CA PHE A 168 17.58 3.66 -2.99
C PHE A 168 18.66 4.22 -3.93
N VAL A 169 19.59 3.39 -4.41
CA VAL A 169 20.62 3.83 -5.38
C VAL A 169 19.96 4.32 -6.66
N TYR A 170 18.95 3.61 -7.15
CA TYR A 170 18.19 4.05 -8.32
C TYR A 170 17.50 5.40 -8.10
N LEU A 171 16.92 5.63 -6.92
CA LEU A 171 16.30 6.92 -6.57
C LEU A 171 17.32 8.07 -6.56
N LYS A 172 18.55 7.81 -6.12
CA LYS A 172 19.63 8.81 -6.04
C LYS A 172 20.28 9.09 -7.40
N GLU A 173 20.51 8.07 -8.20
CA GLU A 173 21.32 8.14 -9.43
C GLU A 173 20.49 8.09 -10.72
N GLY A 174 19.20 7.76 -10.65
CA GLY A 174 18.32 7.54 -11.82
C GLY A 174 18.63 6.28 -12.62
N SER A 175 19.70 5.56 -12.27
CA SER A 175 20.12 4.31 -12.90
C SER A 175 20.94 3.46 -11.93
N LEU A 176 21.08 2.17 -12.23
CA LEU A 176 21.99 1.30 -11.48
C LEU A 176 23.34 1.22 -12.19
N PRO A 177 24.46 1.14 -11.46
CA PRO A 177 25.75 0.87 -12.05
C PRO A 177 25.71 -0.40 -12.91
N LYS A 178 26.34 -0.37 -14.09
CA LYS A 178 26.46 -1.56 -14.92
C LYS A 178 27.36 -2.58 -14.23
N LEU A 179 27.04 -3.86 -14.35
CA LEU A 179 27.84 -4.95 -13.75
C LEU A 179 29.31 -4.93 -14.20
N ALA A 180 29.59 -4.50 -15.43
CA ALA A 180 30.96 -4.37 -15.93
C ALA A 180 31.77 -3.24 -15.23
N GLU A 181 31.09 -2.30 -14.57
CA GLU A 181 31.68 -1.12 -13.95
C GLU A 181 31.81 -1.27 -12.42
N THR A 182 31.15 -2.27 -11.81
CA THR A 182 31.09 -2.42 -10.34
C THR A 182 32.43 -2.72 -9.67
N TYR A 183 33.47 -3.11 -10.43
CA TYR A 183 34.82 -3.33 -9.91
C TYR A 183 35.70 -2.08 -9.94
N ARG A 184 35.24 -0.99 -10.55
CA ARG A 184 36.00 0.27 -10.59
C ARG A 184 36.00 0.92 -9.21
N ALA A 185 37.16 1.41 -8.77
CA ALA A 185 37.32 1.99 -7.44
C ALA A 185 36.37 3.18 -7.21
N GLU A 186 36.11 4.00 -8.23
CA GLU A 186 35.22 5.15 -8.13
C GLU A 186 33.76 4.72 -7.94
N VAL A 187 33.34 3.65 -8.62
CA VAL A 187 31.98 3.10 -8.50
C VAL A 187 31.80 2.47 -7.12
N LEU A 188 32.76 1.68 -6.65
CA LEU A 188 32.74 1.11 -5.31
C LEU A 188 32.67 2.20 -4.24
N ALA A 189 33.52 3.23 -4.31
CA ALA A 189 33.51 4.34 -3.37
C ALA A 189 32.17 5.09 -3.39
N ARG A 190 31.55 5.28 -4.56
CA ARG A 190 30.22 5.91 -4.69
C ARG A 190 29.12 5.05 -4.07
N VAL A 191 29.05 3.77 -4.42
CA VAL A 191 28.05 2.83 -3.87
C VAL A 191 28.22 2.68 -2.35
N SER A 192 29.46 2.62 -1.85
CA SER A 192 29.73 2.59 -0.40
C SER A 192 29.23 3.85 0.32
N ARG A 193 29.34 5.04 -0.29
CA ARG A 193 28.75 6.27 0.28
C ARG A 193 27.23 6.20 0.35
N HIS A 194 26.58 5.72 -0.72
CA HIS A 194 25.13 5.52 -0.69
C HIS A 194 24.69 4.48 0.32
N PHE A 195 25.50 3.43 0.55
CA PHE A 195 25.21 2.42 1.55
C PHE A 195 25.26 2.99 2.97
N GLN A 196 26.26 3.83 3.28
CA GLN A 196 26.34 4.53 4.55
C GLN A 196 25.12 5.45 4.76
N GLU A 197 24.76 6.23 3.73
CA GLU A 197 23.54 7.06 3.78
C GLU A 197 22.29 6.21 4.02
N TYR A 198 22.14 5.09 3.31
CA TYR A 198 21.00 4.18 3.45
C TYR A 198 20.89 3.59 4.85
N ILE A 199 22.01 3.25 5.51
CA ILE A 199 21.99 2.79 6.91
C ILE A 199 21.45 3.89 7.84
N GLU A 200 21.83 5.15 7.60
CA GLU A 200 21.38 6.26 8.43
C GLU A 200 19.92 6.65 8.22
N VAL A 201 19.44 6.61 6.97
CA VAL A 201 18.12 7.16 6.59
C VAL A 201 17.07 6.09 6.32
N GLY A 202 17.49 4.83 6.18
CA GLY A 202 16.65 3.69 5.87
C GLY A 202 16.03 3.74 4.46
N GLY A 203 15.06 2.85 4.24
CA GLY A 203 14.35 2.71 2.96
C GLY A 203 12.96 3.33 2.92
N PHE A 204 12.50 4.02 3.97
CA PHE A 204 11.10 4.48 4.02
C PHE A 204 10.84 5.58 2.97
N PRO A 205 9.87 5.40 2.05
CA PRO A 205 9.60 6.36 0.98
C PRO A 205 9.47 7.82 1.43
N GLU A 206 8.66 8.11 2.45
CA GLU A 206 8.47 9.49 2.92
C GLU A 206 9.75 10.09 3.53
N VAL A 207 10.57 9.28 4.20
CA VAL A 207 11.86 9.73 4.74
C VAL A 207 12.80 10.13 3.59
N LEU A 208 12.85 9.31 2.54
CA LEU A 208 13.69 9.54 1.38
C LEU A 208 13.22 10.72 0.53
N MET A 209 11.91 10.88 0.35
CA MET A 209 11.34 11.94 -0.48
C MET A 209 11.37 13.32 0.19
N TYR A 210 11.16 13.38 1.51
CA TYR A 210 11.06 14.64 2.24
C TYR A 210 12.26 14.97 3.13
N GLY A 211 13.25 14.06 3.24
CA GLY A 211 14.45 14.26 4.06
C GLY A 211 14.16 14.30 5.57
N LYS A 212 13.01 13.80 6.01
CA LYS A 212 12.55 13.89 7.41
C LYS A 212 12.98 12.66 8.22
N LYS A 213 14.23 12.64 8.68
CA LYS A 213 14.78 11.53 9.50
C LYS A 213 13.97 11.28 10.77
N ASP A 214 13.33 12.31 11.35
CA ASP A 214 12.51 12.19 12.56
C ASP A 214 11.32 11.22 12.39
N LEU A 215 10.81 11.05 11.17
CA LEU A 215 9.75 10.08 10.87
C LEU A 215 10.17 8.64 11.18
N LEU A 216 11.47 8.31 11.15
CA LEU A 216 11.95 6.97 11.52
C LEU A 216 11.62 6.65 12.99
N GLN A 217 11.77 7.62 13.89
CA GLN A 217 11.42 7.44 15.29
C GLN A 217 9.90 7.29 15.47
N GLU A 218 9.11 8.04 14.69
CA GLU A 218 7.66 7.92 14.71
C GLU A 218 7.19 6.56 14.21
N TYR A 219 7.75 6.06 13.10
CA TYR A 219 7.46 4.74 12.58
C TYR A 219 7.85 3.64 13.56
N TYR A 220 9.06 3.72 14.13
CA TYR A 220 9.50 2.79 15.17
C TYR A 220 8.53 2.74 16.34
N LYS A 221 8.16 3.90 16.91
CA LYS A 221 7.17 3.98 18.00
C LYS A 221 5.81 3.45 17.57
N ALA A 222 5.34 3.76 16.37
CA ALA A 222 4.06 3.30 15.86
C ALA A 222 4.03 1.77 15.73
N ILE A 223 5.05 1.19 15.11
CA ILE A 223 5.18 -0.27 14.94
C ILE A 223 5.24 -0.94 16.32
N LEU A 224 6.11 -0.46 17.20
CA LEU A 224 6.30 -1.07 18.52
C LEU A 224 5.05 -0.96 19.40
N LEU A 225 4.51 0.25 19.55
CA LEU A 225 3.40 0.50 20.47
C LEU A 225 2.07 0.01 19.90
N ARG A 226 1.80 0.29 18.62
CA ARG A 226 0.49 0.08 18.00
C ARG A 226 0.38 -1.29 17.36
N ASP A 227 1.39 -1.69 16.58
CA ASP A 227 1.31 -2.91 15.76
C ASP A 227 1.76 -4.16 16.52
N ILE A 228 2.62 -4.02 17.53
CA ILE A 228 3.11 -5.11 18.39
C ILE A 228 2.42 -5.08 19.76
N ILE A 229 2.74 -4.08 20.61
CA ILE A 229 2.34 -4.09 22.03
C ILE A 229 0.82 -4.09 22.22
N ARG A 230 0.11 -3.14 21.61
CA ARG A 230 -1.36 -3.06 21.72
C ARG A 230 -2.03 -4.28 21.12
N ARG A 231 -1.54 -4.75 19.97
CA ARG A 231 -2.13 -5.86 19.23
C ARG A 231 -2.09 -7.17 20.01
N TYR A 232 -0.92 -7.54 20.51
CA TYR A 232 -0.74 -8.79 21.25
C TYR A 232 -1.04 -8.64 22.74
N ALA A 233 -1.66 -7.51 23.14
CA ALA A 233 -1.99 -7.17 24.51
C ALA A 233 -0.80 -7.39 25.48
N ILE A 234 0.41 -7.03 25.03
CA ILE A 234 1.65 -7.31 25.77
C ILE A 234 1.66 -6.48 27.06
N ARG A 235 1.70 -7.18 28.20
CA ARG A 235 1.67 -6.55 29.53
C ARG A 235 2.98 -5.83 29.87
N ARG A 236 4.13 -6.45 29.56
CA ARG A 236 5.47 -5.92 29.90
C ARG A 236 6.04 -5.14 28.72
N LYS A 237 5.56 -3.91 28.53
CA LYS A 237 5.96 -3.02 27.42
C LYS A 237 7.45 -2.72 27.44
N ASP A 238 7.99 -2.40 28.62
CA ASP A 238 9.38 -2.01 28.83
C ASP A 238 10.37 -3.11 28.40
N HIS A 239 9.98 -4.38 28.50
CA HIS A 239 10.82 -5.50 28.07
C HIS A 239 10.93 -5.55 26.54
N ILE A 240 9.81 -5.33 25.84
CA ILE A 240 9.77 -5.30 24.38
C ILE A 240 10.52 -4.08 23.85
N GLU A 241 10.40 -2.93 24.51
CA GLU A 241 11.20 -1.75 24.20
C GLU A 241 12.70 -2.03 24.33
N ARG A 242 13.14 -2.62 25.44
CA ARG A 242 14.56 -2.99 25.65
C ARG A 242 15.08 -3.98 24.61
N ILE A 243 14.30 -5.01 24.29
CA ILE A 243 14.69 -6.00 23.26
C ILE A 243 14.81 -5.31 21.90
N SER A 244 13.84 -4.46 21.55
CA SER A 244 13.88 -3.76 20.27
C SER A 244 15.08 -2.81 20.15
N LEU A 245 15.47 -2.13 21.24
CA LEU A 245 16.68 -1.30 21.29
C LEU A 245 17.96 -2.14 21.20
N TYR A 246 17.98 -3.35 21.74
CA TYR A 246 19.14 -4.25 21.65
C TYR A 246 19.35 -4.82 20.24
N LEU A 247 18.28 -4.96 19.46
CA LEU A 247 18.33 -5.50 18.09
C LEU A 247 18.67 -4.44 17.02
N MET A 248 18.69 -3.16 17.39
CA MET A 248 19.08 -2.04 16.53
C MET A 248 20.53 -1.65 16.78
#